data_AF-A0A6A6PU49-F1
#
_entry.id   AF-A0A6A6PU49-F1
#
_cell.length_a   1.000
_cell.length_b   1.000
_cell.length_c   1.000
_cell.angle_alpha   90.00
_cell.angle_beta   90.00
_cell.angle_gamma   90.00
#
_symmetry.space_group_name_H-M   'P 1'
#
loop_
_entity.id
_entity.type
_entity.pdbx_description
1 polymer ?
#
loop_
_entity_poly.entity_id
_entity_poly.type
_entity_poly.pdbx_seq_one_letter_code
_entity_poly.pdbx_strand_id
1 'polypeptide(L)'
;MAKPPPNDIHQFSLLSAFHAGLKEGGPPAAFLATQGTHGLGISEDDEADMLQLDSECYTFSDEGEAARADPEDQMPFVMVTAFQPAARVKPPRGTTSATIREVFEGKAGKNTPLPFRLGY
;
A
#
# COMPACT_ATOMS: atom_id res chain seq x y z
N MET A 1 -3.97 21.76 3.55
CA MET A 1 -4.81 20.85 2.75
C MET A 1 -5.75 20.11 3.68
N ALA A 2 -6.94 19.71 3.23
CA ALA A 2 -7.85 18.90 4.04
C ALA A 2 -7.26 17.49 4.23
N LYS A 3 -7.42 16.89 5.41
CA LYS A 3 -6.97 15.53 5.69
C LYS A 3 -7.78 14.54 4.82
N PRO A 4 -7.16 13.53 4.20
CA PRO A 4 -7.89 12.50 3.46
C PRO A 4 -8.93 11.82 4.35
N PRO A 5 -10.13 11.48 3.82
CA PRO A 5 -11.13 10.75 4.59
C PRO A 5 -10.57 9.40 5.07
N PRO A 6 -10.93 8.94 6.28
CA PRO A 6 -10.47 7.65 6.77
C PRO A 6 -10.88 6.49 5.85
N ASN A 7 -9.94 5.57 5.61
CA ASN A 7 -10.11 4.37 4.78
C ASN A 7 -10.53 4.62 3.32
N ASP A 8 -10.44 5.87 2.83
CA ASP A 8 -10.59 6.16 1.41
C ASP A 8 -9.34 5.69 0.65
N ILE A 9 -9.53 5.13 -0.54
CA ILE A 9 -8.43 4.57 -1.34
C ILE A 9 -7.97 5.63 -2.34
N HIS A 10 -6.78 6.18 -2.09
CA HIS A 10 -6.09 7.01 -3.06
C HIS A 10 -5.20 6.13 -3.93
N GLN A 11 -5.48 6.09 -5.24
CA GLN A 11 -4.67 5.37 -6.21
C GLN A 11 -4.16 6.33 -7.28
N PHE A 12 -2.87 6.24 -7.59
CA PHE A 12 -2.31 6.87 -8.79
C PHE A 12 -2.02 5.80 -9.85
N SER A 13 -2.38 6.12 -11.10
CA SER A 13 -2.24 5.22 -12.25
C SER A 13 -3.03 3.89 -12.08
N LEU A 14 -2.73 2.91 -12.93
CA LEU A 14 -3.32 1.57 -12.94
C LEU A 14 -2.21 0.52 -12.96
N LEU A 15 -2.39 -0.58 -12.23
CA LEU A 15 -1.45 -1.71 -12.30
C LEU A 15 -1.35 -2.28 -13.72
N SER A 16 -2.45 -2.25 -14.49
CA SER A 16 -2.44 -2.64 -15.90
C SER A 16 -1.64 -1.69 -16.79
N ALA A 17 -1.60 -0.39 -16.47
CA ALA A 17 -0.79 0.59 -17.20
C ALA A 17 0.70 0.34 -16.94
N PHE A 18 1.07 0.10 -15.67
CA PHE A 18 2.43 -0.28 -15.30
C PHE A 18 2.90 -1.54 -16.05
N HIS A 19 2.09 -2.61 -16.05
CA HIS A 19 2.40 -3.84 -16.80
C HIS A 19 2.43 -3.66 -18.32
N ALA A 20 1.78 -2.62 -18.85
CA ALA A 20 1.85 -2.26 -20.27
C ALA A 20 3.11 -1.44 -20.63
N GLY A 21 3.98 -1.15 -19.65
CA GLY A 21 5.23 -0.41 -19.84
C GLY A 21 5.13 1.08 -19.52
N LEU A 22 4.01 1.58 -19.01
CA LEU A 22 3.86 2.97 -18.56
C LEU A 22 4.42 3.11 -17.14
N LYS A 23 5.75 3.12 -17.03
CA LYS A 23 6.50 3.06 -15.76
C LYS A 23 7.21 4.35 -15.37
N GLU A 24 7.12 5.40 -16.18
CA GLU A 24 7.82 6.67 -15.96
C GLU A 24 6.92 7.71 -15.29
N GLY A 25 7.47 8.38 -14.27
CA GLY A 25 6.85 9.48 -13.53
C GLY A 25 5.80 9.05 -12.51
N GLY A 26 5.32 10.01 -11.72
CA GLY A 26 4.26 9.81 -10.74
C GLY A 26 4.25 10.87 -9.66
N PRO A 27 3.48 10.71 -8.59
CA PRO A 27 3.73 11.46 -7.38
C PRO A 27 5.09 11.04 -6.77
N PRO A 28 5.87 11.98 -6.21
CA PRO A 28 7.05 11.63 -5.43
C PRO A 28 6.66 10.91 -4.14
N ALA A 29 7.52 10.05 -3.60
CA ALA A 29 7.29 9.30 -2.38
C ALA A 29 6.82 10.20 -1.21
N ALA A 30 7.42 11.38 -1.06
CA ALA A 30 7.05 12.35 -0.02
C ALA A 30 5.60 12.85 -0.13
N PHE A 31 5.02 12.85 -1.32
CA PHE A 31 3.62 13.24 -1.53
C PHE A 31 2.66 12.22 -0.91
N LEU A 32 3.02 10.95 -0.81
CA LEU A 32 2.15 9.89 -0.33
C LEU A 32 1.73 10.07 1.13
N ALA A 33 2.58 10.66 1.97
CA ALA A 33 2.25 11.02 3.35
C ALA A 33 1.09 12.04 3.45
N THR A 34 0.80 12.77 2.37
CA THR A 34 -0.35 13.68 2.30
C THR A 34 -1.66 12.98 1.93
N GLN A 35 -1.57 11.80 1.30
CA GLN A 35 -2.71 11.03 0.78
C GLN A 35 -3.10 9.88 1.70
N GLY A 36 -2.17 9.38 2.52
CA GLY A 36 -2.43 8.25 3.40
C GLY A 36 -1.30 8.00 4.39
N THR A 37 -1.52 7.00 5.23
CA THR A 37 -0.54 6.53 6.22
C THR A 37 -0.04 5.12 5.92
N HIS A 38 -0.80 4.34 5.14
CA HIS A 38 -0.47 2.98 4.80
C HIS A 38 -0.81 2.70 3.35
N GLY A 39 -0.03 1.84 2.70
CA GLY A 39 -0.29 1.46 1.33
C GLY A 39 0.86 0.70 0.71
N LEU A 40 0.72 0.42 -0.58
CA LEU A 40 1.71 -0.25 -1.41
C LEU A 40 1.90 0.55 -2.70
N GLY A 41 3.03 0.37 -3.36
CA GLY A 41 3.29 0.91 -4.68
C GLY A 41 4.53 0.29 -5.30
N ILE A 42 4.94 0.85 -6.43
CA ILE A 42 6.13 0.44 -7.17
C ILE A 42 6.88 1.72 -7.52
N SER A 43 8.17 1.80 -7.23
CA SER A 43 9.02 2.92 -7.65
C SER A 43 9.39 2.80 -9.12
N GLU A 44 9.67 3.94 -9.75
CA GLU A 44 10.23 4.00 -11.11
C GLU A 44 11.63 3.37 -11.13
N ASP A 45 12.46 3.71 -10.15
CA ASP A 45 13.82 3.19 -10.01
C ASP A 45 13.79 1.71 -9.61
N ASP A 46 14.47 0.89 -10.43
CA ASP A 46 14.61 -0.57 -10.32
C ASP A 46 13.30 -1.37 -10.18
N GLU A 47 12.15 -0.74 -10.47
CA GLU A 47 10.83 -1.35 -10.27
C GLU A 47 10.63 -1.91 -8.85
N ALA A 48 11.28 -1.29 -7.86
CA ALA A 48 11.27 -1.79 -6.49
C ALA A 48 9.87 -1.69 -5.86
N ASP A 49 9.48 -2.74 -5.13
CA ASP A 49 8.27 -2.74 -4.33
C ASP A 49 8.38 -1.68 -3.23
N MET A 50 7.31 -0.91 -3.04
CA MET A 50 7.22 0.11 -2.00
C MET A 50 6.12 -0.22 -1.00
N LEU A 51 6.44 -0.13 0.29
CA LEU A 51 5.51 -0.19 1.42
C LEU A 51 5.47 1.17 2.11
N GLN A 52 4.28 1.74 2.23
CA GLN A 52 4.05 2.84 3.15
C GLN A 52 3.54 2.29 4.49
N LEU A 53 4.24 2.61 5.58
CA LEU A 53 3.88 2.21 6.93
C LEU A 53 3.98 3.42 7.86
N ASP A 54 2.88 3.73 8.55
CA ASP A 54 2.79 4.87 9.47
C ASP A 54 3.28 6.21 8.87
N SER A 55 2.98 6.42 7.58
CA SER A 55 3.34 7.58 6.74
C SER A 55 4.80 7.66 6.29
N GLU A 56 5.61 6.63 6.56
CA GLU A 56 6.97 6.49 6.00
C GLU A 56 6.96 5.49 4.84
N CYS A 57 7.67 5.81 3.76
CA CYS A 57 7.82 4.94 2.60
C CYS A 57 9.13 4.16 2.68
N TYR A 58 9.04 2.86 2.38
CA TYR A 58 10.16 1.93 2.34
C TYR A 58 10.17 1.21 1.00
N THR A 59 11.34 1.05 0.40
CA THR A 59 11.54 0.27 -0.83
C THR A 59 12.27 -1.03 -0.51
N PHE A 60 12.01 -2.06 -1.32
CA PHE A 60 12.66 -3.37 -1.23
C PHE A 60 13.41 -3.65 -2.53
N SER A 61 14.72 -3.83 -2.43
CA SER A 61 15.52 -4.21 -3.60
C SER A 61 15.35 -5.69 -3.93
N ASP A 62 15.66 -6.06 -5.18
CA ASP A 62 15.74 -7.46 -5.62
C ASP A 62 16.77 -8.29 -4.83
N GLU A 63 17.73 -7.62 -4.19
CA GLU A 63 18.72 -8.23 -3.31
C GLU A 63 18.17 -8.51 -1.89
N GLY A 64 16.92 -8.11 -1.62
CA GLY A 64 16.23 -8.33 -0.35
C GLY A 64 16.54 -7.28 0.72
N GLU A 65 17.12 -6.14 0.34
CA GLU A 65 17.38 -5.05 1.27
C GLU A 65 16.14 -4.14 1.40
N ALA A 66 15.83 -3.75 2.63
CA ALA A 66 14.78 -2.77 2.91
C ALA A 66 15.42 -1.44 3.31
N ALA A 67 15.08 -0.38 2.59
CA ALA A 67 15.55 0.98 2.86
C ALA A 67 14.38 1.96 2.92
N ARG A 68 14.62 3.15 3.48
CA ARG A 68 13.68 4.26 3.30
C ARG A 68 13.75 4.72 1.86
N ALA A 69 12.58 4.93 1.24
CA ALA A 69 12.50 5.51 -0.10
C ALA A 69 13.10 6.92 -0.12
N ASP A 70 13.73 7.31 -1.22
CA ASP A 70 14.10 8.72 -1.41
C ASP A 70 12.79 9.53 -1.51
N PRO A 71 12.68 10.67 -0.80
CA PRO A 71 11.52 11.56 -0.90
C PRO A 71 11.10 11.92 -2.33
N GLU A 72 12.05 11.98 -3.27
CA GLU A 72 11.84 12.36 -4.66
C GLU A 72 11.59 11.17 -5.60
N ASP A 73 11.70 9.92 -5.10
CA ASP A 73 11.43 8.71 -5.89
C ASP A 73 10.03 8.80 -6.51
N GLN A 74 9.98 8.64 -7.84
CA GLN A 74 8.74 8.69 -8.59
C GLN A 74 8.00 7.37 -8.48
N MET A 75 6.69 7.44 -8.32
CA MET A 75 5.85 6.27 -8.08
C MET A 75 4.84 6.07 -9.23
N PRO A 76 5.19 5.31 -10.28
CA PRO A 76 4.31 5.06 -11.43
C PRO A 76 3.03 4.32 -11.06
N PHE A 77 3.00 3.63 -9.92
CA PHE A 77 1.80 3.06 -9.35
C PHE A 77 1.83 3.11 -7.83
N VAL A 78 0.76 3.61 -7.21
CA VAL A 78 0.56 3.54 -5.74
C VAL A 78 -0.91 3.35 -5.41
N MET A 79 -1.15 2.70 -4.28
CA MET A 79 -2.45 2.63 -3.63
C MET A 79 -2.24 2.83 -2.13
N VAL A 80 -2.68 3.98 -1.62
CA VAL A 80 -2.52 4.38 -0.21
C VAL A 80 -3.85 4.78 0.40
N THR A 81 -3.91 4.73 1.73
CA THR A 81 -5.11 5.11 2.48
C THR A 81 -4.75 5.74 3.82
N ALA A 82 -5.60 6.64 4.30
CA ALA A 82 -5.59 7.08 5.68
C ALA A 82 -6.15 5.96 6.57
N PHE A 83 -5.32 4.99 6.90
CA PHE A 83 -5.73 3.75 7.54
C PHE A 83 -6.30 3.97 8.94
N GLN A 84 -7.56 3.58 9.15
CA GLN A 84 -8.23 3.59 10.44
C GLN A 84 -8.98 2.26 10.65
N PRO A 85 -8.41 1.31 11.41
CA PRO A 85 -8.98 -0.03 11.52
C PRO A 85 -10.36 0.00 12.19
N ALA A 86 -11.39 -0.47 11.48
CA ALA A 86 -12.75 -0.62 12.01
C ALA A 86 -12.91 -1.85 12.92
N ALA A 87 -12.04 -2.85 12.78
CA ALA A 87 -12.04 -4.06 13.60
C ALA A 87 -10.61 -4.59 13.79
N ARG A 88 -10.40 -5.32 14.90
CA ARG A 88 -9.17 -6.08 15.16
C ARG A 88 -9.56 -7.52 15.46
N VAL A 89 -8.80 -8.47 14.91
CA VAL A 89 -9.03 -9.90 15.11
C VAL A 89 -7.69 -10.52 15.46
N LYS A 90 -7.70 -11.39 16.47
CA LYS A 90 -6.55 -12.24 16.75
C LYS A 90 -6.74 -13.56 16.01
N PRO A 91 -5.94 -13.84 14.96
CA PRO A 91 -6.05 -15.12 14.27
C PRO A 91 -5.56 -16.27 15.18
N PRO A 92 -6.10 -17.49 15.03
CA PRO A 92 -5.58 -18.68 15.70
C PRO A 92 -4.10 -18.93 15.40
N ARG A 93 -3.42 -19.70 16.25
CA ARG A 93 -2.06 -20.17 15.94
C ARG A 93 -2.09 -21.05 14.68
N GLY A 94 -1.06 -20.92 13.83
CA GLY A 94 -0.98 -21.68 12.57
C GLY A 94 -1.85 -21.12 11.45
N THR A 95 -2.33 -19.87 11.59
CA THR A 95 -3.07 -19.18 10.53
C THR A 95 -2.22 -19.01 9.28
N THR A 96 -2.78 -19.37 8.13
CA THR A 96 -2.18 -19.22 6.80
C THR A 96 -2.77 -18.02 6.07
N SER A 97 -2.18 -17.64 4.94
CA SER A 97 -2.74 -16.60 4.05
C SER A 97 -4.16 -16.92 3.59
N ALA A 98 -4.49 -18.20 3.37
CA ALA A 98 -5.85 -18.64 3.04
C ALA A 98 -6.85 -18.33 4.16
N THR A 99 -6.51 -18.68 5.41
CA THR A 99 -7.36 -18.38 6.57
C THR A 99 -7.51 -16.87 6.79
N ILE A 100 -6.44 -16.08 6.58
CA ILE A 100 -6.51 -14.62 6.67
C ILE A 100 -7.49 -14.06 5.65
N ARG A 101 -7.43 -14.56 4.41
CA ARG A 101 -8.32 -14.16 3.33
C ARG A 101 -9.78 -14.43 3.67
N GLU A 102 -10.11 -15.62 4.17
CA GLU A 102 -11.48 -15.97 4.60
C GLU A 102 -12.00 -15.02 5.69
N VAL A 103 -11.16 -14.69 6.67
CA VAL A 103 -11.51 -13.75 7.75
C VAL A 103 -11.85 -12.36 7.22
N PHE A 104 -11.13 -11.88 6.20
CA PHE A 104 -11.37 -10.56 5.61
C PHE A 104 -12.53 -10.55 4.61
N GLU A 105 -12.67 -11.59 3.77
CA GLU A 105 -13.82 -11.75 2.85
C GLU A 105 -15.15 -11.87 3.59
N GLY A 106 -15.17 -12.43 4.80
CA GLY A 106 -16.38 -12.47 5.64
C GLY A 106 -16.75 -11.12 6.28
N LYS A 107 -15.82 -10.15 6.29
CA LYS A 107 -15.99 -8.85 6.96
C LYS A 107 -16.23 -7.69 6.01
N ALA A 108 -15.58 -7.71 4.85
CA ALA A 108 -15.86 -6.79 3.76
C ALA A 108 -16.86 -7.44 2.80
N GLY A 109 -17.82 -6.67 2.31
CA GLY A 109 -18.59 -7.13 1.16
C GLY A 109 -17.64 -7.38 -0.02
N LYS A 110 -17.93 -8.39 -0.84
CA LYS A 110 -17.10 -8.75 -2.01
C LYS A 110 -16.90 -7.62 -3.03
N ASN A 111 -17.68 -6.55 -2.94
CA ASN A 111 -17.69 -5.41 -3.85
C ASN A 111 -17.08 -4.15 -3.23
N THR A 112 -16.38 -4.26 -2.10
CA THR A 112 -15.82 -3.11 -1.38
C THR A 112 -14.34 -3.36 -1.10
N PRO A 113 -13.42 -2.46 -1.52
CA PRO A 113 -12.02 -2.54 -1.12
C PRO A 113 -11.88 -2.53 0.40
N LEU A 114 -10.98 -3.35 0.92
CA LEU A 114 -10.70 -3.43 2.34
C LEU A 114 -9.21 -3.23 2.58
N PRO A 115 -8.77 -2.09 3.14
CA PRO A 115 -7.43 -1.98 3.65
C PRO A 115 -7.30 -2.83 4.92
N PHE A 116 -6.20 -3.56 5.05
CA PHE A 116 -5.91 -4.35 6.23
C PHE A 116 -4.42 -4.25 6.58
N ARG A 117 -4.13 -4.53 7.85
CA ARG A 117 -2.76 -4.61 8.36
C ARG A 117 -2.63 -5.85 9.22
N LEU A 118 -1.54 -6.58 9.01
CA LEU A 118 -1.11 -7.64 9.91
C LEU A 118 0.01 -7.07 10.77
N GLY A 119 -0.15 -7.14 12.09
CA GLY A 119 0.84 -6.63 13.03
C GLY A 119 0.82 -7.46 14.31
N TYR A 120 1.95 -7.45 15.00
CA TYR A 120 2.14 -8.11 16.29
C TYR A 120 1.63 -7.24 17.44
#